data_AF-A0A518C1Y1-F1
#
_entry.id   AF-A0A518C1Y1-F1
#
_cell.length_a   1.000
_cell.length_b   1.000
_cell.length_c   1.000
_cell.angle_alpha   90.00
_cell.angle_beta   90.00
_cell.angle_gamma   90.00
#
_symmetry.space_group_name_H-M   'P 1'
#
loop_
_entity.id
_entity.type
_entity.pdbx_description
1 polymer ?
#
loop_
_entity_poly.entity_id
_entity_poly.type
_entity_poly.pdbx_seq_one_letter_code
_entity_poly.pdbx_strand_id
1 'polypeptide(L)'
;MSEIEQDESRQPAKRAQFPLWFLLFVLPTIAGLGIAIYTNWHEQARTRADLIAQRAVLLERVATLESEIALVEQISRQIQQRADRWKSTEAVVDYLTRYNQLEGRSGDESISAWDESRCFFVQADEQKLHRLMKRIQEEYPKGDVSNQFLLLDFAVRIPQFSPDYTAALAEDARQLAEMVPSDGDPLLKKQSIRLREAFGLPVSPVEYGDAP
;
A
#
# COMPACT_ATOMS: atom_id res chain seq x y z
N MET A 1 9.92 49.80 97.20
CA MET A 1 9.43 48.50 96.70
C MET A 1 8.01 48.74 96.29
N SER A 2 7.83 49.00 95.01
CA SER A 2 6.59 49.52 94.43
C SER A 2 6.14 48.53 93.38
N GLU A 3 4.83 48.30 93.39
CA GLU A 3 4.08 47.27 92.70
C GLU A 3 4.38 47.22 91.21
N ILE A 4 4.67 46.02 90.72
CA ILE A 4 4.69 45.72 89.29
C ILE A 4 3.23 45.46 88.91
N GLU A 5 2.59 46.44 88.29
CA GLU A 5 1.29 46.29 87.65
C GLU A 5 1.40 45.24 86.53
N GLN A 6 0.81 44.07 86.76
CA GLN A 6 0.51 43.10 85.72
C GLN A 6 -0.69 43.59 84.92
N ASP A 7 -0.42 44.13 83.74
CA ASP A 7 -1.43 44.49 82.76
C ASP A 7 -1.92 43.22 82.02
N GLU A 8 -2.79 42.43 82.67
CA GLU A 8 -3.46 41.27 82.07
C GLU A 8 -4.68 41.74 81.25
N SER A 9 -4.43 42.29 80.07
CA SER A 9 -5.49 42.67 79.11
C SER A 9 -6.12 41.44 78.45
N ARG A 10 -6.94 40.69 79.22
CA ARG A 10 -7.90 39.72 78.67
C ARG A 10 -9.01 40.47 77.94
N GLN A 11 -8.85 40.63 76.63
CA GLN A 11 -9.97 41.02 75.77
C GLN A 11 -11.10 39.97 75.91
N PRO A 12 -12.33 40.36 76.30
CA PRO A 12 -13.44 39.44 76.31
C PRO A 12 -13.72 39.00 74.88
N ALA A 13 -13.67 37.69 74.62
CA ALA A 13 -14.10 37.12 73.37
C ALA A 13 -15.51 37.63 73.06
N LYS A 14 -15.64 38.46 72.02
CA LYS A 14 -16.91 39.01 71.55
C LYS A 14 -17.82 37.84 71.20
N ARG A 15 -18.71 37.45 72.13
CA ARG A 15 -19.73 36.43 71.90
C ARG A 15 -20.72 37.02 70.90
N ALA A 16 -20.62 36.60 69.65
CA ALA A 16 -21.57 36.98 68.61
C ALA A 16 -22.95 36.43 69.00
N GLN A 17 -23.83 37.30 69.51
CA GLN A 17 -25.22 36.97 69.79
C GLN A 17 -26.00 37.06 68.48
N PHE A 18 -26.03 35.96 67.74
CA PHE A 18 -26.89 35.86 66.56
C PHE A 18 -28.34 35.64 67.02
N PRO A 19 -29.31 36.36 66.46
CA PRO A 19 -30.70 36.16 66.83
C PRO A 19 -31.14 34.75 66.41
N LEU A 20 -31.93 34.09 67.27
CA LEU A 20 -32.29 32.67 67.12
C LEU A 20 -32.92 32.34 65.75
N TRP A 21 -33.65 33.27 65.15
CA TRP A 21 -34.22 33.10 63.81
C TRP A 21 -33.15 32.97 62.71
N PHE A 22 -31.99 33.62 62.86
CA PHE A 22 -30.87 33.50 61.91
C PHE A 22 -30.29 32.09 61.95
N LEU A 23 -30.17 31.51 63.15
CA LEU A 23 -29.75 30.13 63.35
C LEU A 23 -30.77 29.12 62.78
N LEU A 24 -32.06 29.39 62.94
CA LEU A 24 -33.13 28.47 62.51
C LEU A 24 -33.43 28.52 61.00
N PHE A 25 -33.24 29.67 60.34
CA PHE A 25 -33.65 29.84 58.93
C PHE A 25 -32.48 30.10 57.98
N VAL A 26 -31.49 30.90 58.37
CA VAL A 26 -30.42 31.33 57.46
C VAL A 26 -29.34 30.26 57.33
N LEU A 27 -28.91 29.68 58.46
CA LEU A 27 -27.86 28.65 58.46
C LEU A 27 -28.23 27.38 57.68
N PRO A 28 -29.43 26.79 57.83
CA PRO A 28 -29.84 25.65 57.02
C PRO A 28 -29.91 25.97 55.52
N THR A 29 -30.31 27.19 55.15
CA THR A 29 -30.38 27.64 53.76
C THR A 29 -28.98 27.81 53.15
N ILE A 30 -28.04 28.42 53.88
CA ILE A 30 -26.63 28.54 53.46
C ILE A 30 -25.99 27.15 53.33
N ALA A 31 -26.24 26.26 54.30
CA ALA A 31 -25.75 24.89 54.24
C ALA A 31 -26.32 24.13 53.04
N GLY A 32 -27.64 24.24 52.78
CA GLY A 32 -28.29 23.65 51.61
C GLY A 32 -27.76 24.19 50.29
N LEU A 33 -27.53 25.50 50.19
CA LEU A 33 -26.92 26.14 49.02
C LEU A 33 -25.48 25.65 48.81
N GLY A 34 -24.71 25.55 49.90
CA GLY A 34 -23.34 25.03 49.87
C GLY A 34 -23.27 23.58 49.36
N ILE A 35 -24.18 22.72 49.82
CA ILE A 35 -24.30 21.33 49.35
C ILE A 35 -24.70 21.29 47.87
N ALA A 36 -25.67 22.11 47.44
CA ALA A 36 -26.11 22.18 46.04
C ALA A 36 -24.97 22.65 45.11
N ILE A 37 -24.22 23.67 45.51
CA ILE A 37 -23.05 24.15 44.75
C ILE A 37 -21.96 23.09 44.70
N TYR A 38 -21.67 22.43 45.83
CA TYR A 38 -20.63 21.40 45.91
C TYR A 38 -20.96 20.18 45.04
N THR A 39 -22.21 19.71 45.08
CA THR A 39 -22.66 18.57 44.24
C THR A 39 -22.60 18.91 42.75
N ASN A 40 -23.07 20.09 42.35
CA ASN A 40 -22.95 20.55 40.96
C ASN A 40 -21.49 20.70 40.52
N TRP A 41 -20.61 21.20 41.38
CA TRP A 41 -19.19 21.29 41.07
C TRP A 41 -18.54 19.91 40.88
N HIS A 42 -18.93 18.92 41.68
CA HIS A 42 -18.51 17.53 41.51
C HIS A 42 -19.01 16.91 40.20
N GLU A 43 -20.26 17.15 39.83
CA GLU A 43 -20.81 16.70 38.55
C GLU A 43 -20.05 17.34 37.38
N GLN A 44 -19.82 18.64 37.43
CA GLN A 44 -19.02 19.35 36.42
C GLN A 44 -17.58 18.83 36.36
N ALA A 45 -16.96 18.52 37.49
CA ALA A 45 -15.61 17.96 37.53
C ALA A 45 -15.56 16.58 36.87
N ARG A 46 -16.57 15.73 37.08
CA ARG A 46 -16.70 14.43 36.39
C ARG A 46 -16.88 14.59 34.89
N THR A 47 -17.81 15.45 34.46
CA THR A 47 -18.02 15.70 33.02
C THR A 47 -16.74 16.22 32.34
N ARG A 48 -15.99 17.10 33.02
CA ARG A 48 -14.69 17.57 32.50
C ARG A 48 -13.68 16.44 32.40
N ALA A 49 -13.59 15.57 33.41
CA ALA A 49 -12.70 14.41 33.39
C ALA A 49 -13.06 13.46 32.23
N ASP A 50 -14.35 13.18 32.02
CA ASP A 50 -14.83 12.34 30.93
C ASP A 50 -14.51 12.94 29.56
N LEU A 51 -14.71 14.25 29.39
CA LEU A 51 -14.37 14.95 28.14
C LEU A 51 -12.85 14.93 27.88
N ILE A 52 -12.02 15.06 28.90
CA ILE A 52 -10.56 14.95 28.76
C ILE A 52 -10.16 13.53 28.35
N ALA A 53 -10.75 12.50 28.97
CA ALA A 53 -10.52 11.11 28.60
C ALA A 53 -10.95 10.82 27.16
N GLN A 54 -12.14 11.27 26.76
CA GLN A 54 -12.63 11.15 25.39
C GLN A 54 -11.71 11.87 24.39
N ARG A 55 -11.23 13.07 24.72
CA ARG A 55 -10.28 13.80 23.89
C ARG A 55 -8.97 13.03 23.72
N ALA A 56 -8.44 12.42 24.79
CA ALA A 56 -7.22 11.61 24.71
C ALA A 56 -7.39 10.42 23.76
N VAL A 57 -8.51 9.70 23.86
CA VAL A 57 -8.84 8.57 22.96
C VAL A 57 -8.99 9.03 21.52
N LEU A 58 -9.64 10.18 21.28
CA LEU A 58 -9.77 10.73 19.93
C LEU A 58 -8.42 11.13 19.34
N LEU A 59 -7.52 11.72 20.14
CA LEU A 59 -6.17 12.07 19.68
C LEU A 59 -5.35 10.82 19.31
N GLU A 60 -5.46 9.74 20.09
CA GLU A 60 -4.81 8.48 19.77
C GLU A 60 -5.33 7.87 18.46
N ARG A 61 -6.65 7.91 18.24
CA ARG A 61 -7.27 7.45 16.99
C ARG A 61 -6.84 8.29 15.79
N VAL A 62 -6.77 9.62 15.95
CA VAL A 62 -6.29 10.51 14.89
C VAL A 62 -4.85 10.17 14.53
N ALA A 63 -3.96 10.01 15.52
CA ALA A 63 -2.57 9.63 15.27
C ALA A 63 -2.44 8.27 14.55
N THR A 64 -3.29 7.30 14.91
CA THR A 64 -3.32 6.00 14.24
C THR A 64 -3.76 6.15 12.79
N LEU A 65 -4.86 6.85 12.53
CA LEU A 65 -5.36 7.08 11.17
C LEU A 65 -4.38 7.88 10.32
N GLU A 66 -3.71 8.88 10.88
CA GLU A 66 -2.64 9.63 10.19
C GLU A 66 -1.48 8.70 9.80
N SER A 67 -1.09 7.78 10.69
CA SER A 67 -0.04 6.79 10.37
C SER A 67 -0.46 5.83 9.26
N GLU A 68 -1.72 5.40 9.25
CA GLU A 68 -2.29 4.53 8.21
C GLU A 68 -2.37 5.24 6.86
N ILE A 69 -2.82 6.50 6.85
CA ILE A 69 -2.85 7.35 5.64
C ILE A 69 -1.43 7.52 5.09
N ALA A 70 -0.46 7.85 5.95
CA ALA A 70 0.93 8.02 5.53
C ALA A 70 1.51 6.73 4.91
N LEU A 71 1.16 5.56 5.46
CA LEU A 71 1.54 4.27 4.92
C LEU A 71 0.90 4.00 3.55
N VAL A 72 -0.40 4.27 3.41
CA VAL A 72 -1.11 4.14 2.12
C VAL A 72 -0.52 5.07 1.06
N GLU A 73 -0.22 6.32 1.42
CA GLU A 73 0.43 7.29 0.52
C GLU A 73 1.84 6.85 0.12
N GLN A 74 2.60 6.26 1.04
CA GLN A 74 3.91 5.71 0.72
C GLN A 74 3.79 4.55 -0.26
N ILE A 75 2.89 3.60 -0.02
CA ILE A 75 2.65 2.47 -0.92
C ILE A 75 2.17 2.97 -2.28
N SER A 76 1.23 3.91 -2.33
CA SER A 76 0.75 4.50 -3.57
C SER A 76 1.88 5.17 -4.36
N ARG A 77 2.79 5.89 -3.69
CA ARG A 77 3.96 6.49 -4.35
C ARG A 77 4.90 5.43 -4.91
N GLN A 78 5.14 4.34 -4.18
CA GLN A 78 5.96 3.23 -4.66
C GLN A 78 5.35 2.54 -5.87
N ILE A 79 4.04 2.29 -5.85
CA ILE A 79 3.30 1.73 -6.99
C ILE A 79 3.39 2.68 -8.18
N GLN A 80 3.18 3.98 -7.98
CA GLN A 80 3.27 4.97 -9.06
C GLN A 80 4.68 5.04 -9.66
N GLN A 81 5.73 5.07 -8.82
CA GLN A 81 7.11 5.07 -9.30
C GLN A 81 7.44 3.80 -10.10
N ARG A 82 6.96 2.63 -9.65
CA ARG A 82 7.08 1.40 -10.42
C ARG A 82 6.31 1.49 -11.73
N ALA A 83 5.06 1.93 -11.70
CA ALA A 83 4.22 2.11 -12.88
C ALA A 83 4.86 3.05 -13.92
N ASP A 84 5.48 4.15 -13.47
CA ASP A 84 6.18 5.12 -14.31
C ASP A 84 7.42 4.51 -14.96
N ARG A 85 8.18 3.69 -14.21
CA ARG A 85 9.34 2.95 -14.73
C ARG A 85 8.94 1.98 -15.84
N TRP A 86 7.78 1.35 -15.70
CA TRP A 86 7.25 0.33 -16.61
C TRP A 86 6.27 0.87 -17.65
N LYS A 87 6.25 2.20 -17.88
CA LYS A 87 5.31 2.82 -18.81
C LYS A 87 5.70 2.65 -20.28
N SER A 88 7.00 2.46 -20.56
CA SER A 88 7.52 2.39 -21.93
C SER A 88 7.82 0.95 -22.36
N THR A 89 7.58 0.68 -23.64
CA THR A 89 7.90 -0.59 -24.27
C THR A 89 9.39 -0.90 -24.24
N GLU A 90 10.20 0.15 -24.34
CA GLU A 90 11.66 0.08 -24.32
C GLU A 90 12.16 -0.38 -22.94
N ALA A 91 11.57 0.14 -21.85
CA ALA A 91 11.97 -0.26 -20.50
C ALA A 91 11.73 -1.75 -20.24
N VAL A 92 10.63 -2.30 -20.79
CA VAL A 92 10.31 -3.73 -20.67
C VAL A 92 11.38 -4.57 -21.38
N VAL A 93 11.66 -4.28 -22.65
CA VAL A 93 12.61 -5.07 -23.45
C VAL A 93 14.04 -4.91 -22.93
N ASP A 94 14.45 -3.70 -22.53
CA ASP A 94 15.76 -3.45 -21.92
C ASP A 94 15.93 -4.22 -20.60
N TYR A 95 14.87 -4.33 -19.80
CA TYR A 95 14.94 -5.12 -18.58
C TYR A 95 15.12 -6.61 -18.89
N LEU A 96 14.31 -7.18 -19.80
CA LEU A 96 14.39 -8.60 -20.15
C LEU A 96 15.76 -8.99 -20.71
N THR A 97 16.34 -8.14 -21.55
CA THR A 97 17.65 -8.37 -22.16
C THR A 97 18.80 -8.24 -21.15
N ARG A 98 18.67 -7.36 -20.15
CA ARG A 98 19.67 -7.18 -19.09
C ARG A 98 19.51 -8.14 -17.92
N TYR A 99 18.33 -8.72 -17.72
CA TYR A 99 18.02 -9.62 -16.61
C TYR A 99 19.03 -10.79 -16.54
N ASN A 100 19.29 -11.43 -17.67
CA ASN A 100 20.27 -12.52 -17.76
C ASN A 100 21.71 -12.08 -17.47
N GLN A 101 22.07 -10.83 -17.78
CA GLN A 101 23.41 -10.28 -17.53
C GLN A 101 23.64 -9.98 -16.04
N LEU A 102 22.58 -9.60 -15.33
CA LEU A 102 22.66 -9.18 -13.92
C LEU A 102 22.60 -10.36 -12.96
N GLU A 103 21.83 -11.40 -13.26
CA GLU A 103 21.59 -12.49 -12.31
C GLU A 103 22.43 -13.75 -12.54
N GLY A 104 23.12 -13.90 -13.68
CA GLY A 104 24.08 -15.00 -13.90
C GLY A 104 23.51 -16.41 -13.65
N ARG A 105 22.19 -16.58 -13.76
CA ARG A 105 21.47 -17.76 -13.27
C ARG A 105 20.61 -18.42 -14.33
N SER A 106 20.75 -19.73 -14.37
CA SER A 106 20.06 -20.67 -15.24
C SER A 106 18.60 -20.89 -14.81
N GLY A 107 17.67 -20.65 -15.73
CA GLY A 107 16.50 -21.50 -15.98
C GLY A 107 15.29 -21.44 -15.04
N ASP A 108 15.44 -21.19 -13.74
CA ASP A 108 14.35 -21.45 -12.76
C ASP A 108 13.77 -20.17 -12.11
N GLU A 109 14.51 -19.05 -12.11
CA GLU A 109 14.09 -17.78 -11.47
C GLU A 109 13.31 -16.84 -12.40
N SER A 110 12.77 -17.33 -13.52
CA SER A 110 12.01 -16.47 -14.45
C SER A 110 10.85 -15.74 -13.75
N ILE A 111 10.29 -16.33 -12.68
CA ILE A 111 9.19 -15.81 -11.84
C ILE A 111 9.40 -14.33 -11.39
N SER A 112 10.63 -13.94 -11.02
CA SER A 112 10.96 -12.60 -10.49
C SER A 112 10.83 -11.49 -11.53
N ALA A 113 11.32 -11.72 -12.75
CA ALA A 113 11.25 -10.76 -13.86
C ALA A 113 9.79 -10.41 -14.24
N TRP A 114 8.85 -11.33 -14.02
CA TRP A 114 7.46 -11.17 -14.40
C TRP A 114 6.68 -10.24 -13.50
N ASP A 115 6.92 -10.28 -12.19
CA ASP A 115 6.13 -9.51 -11.23
C ASP A 115 6.27 -8.00 -11.45
N GLU A 116 7.44 -7.54 -11.89
CA GLU A 116 7.63 -6.13 -12.21
C GLU A 116 6.94 -5.71 -13.51
N SER A 117 6.95 -6.57 -14.54
CA SER A 117 6.35 -6.27 -15.85
C SER A 117 4.82 -6.23 -15.87
N ARG A 118 4.14 -6.78 -14.84
CA ARG A 118 2.68 -6.65 -14.66
C ARG A 118 2.20 -5.20 -14.68
N CYS A 119 3.04 -4.28 -14.18
CA CYS A 119 2.72 -2.85 -14.16
C CYS A 119 2.57 -2.26 -15.57
N PHE A 120 3.23 -2.83 -16.58
CA PHE A 120 3.07 -2.41 -17.97
C PHE A 120 1.67 -2.77 -18.48
N PHE A 121 1.22 -4.02 -18.28
CA PHE A 121 -0.06 -4.51 -18.80
C PHE A 121 -1.28 -3.78 -18.24
N VAL A 122 -1.23 -3.36 -16.97
CA VAL A 122 -2.30 -2.55 -16.35
C VAL A 122 -2.52 -1.22 -17.10
N GLN A 123 -1.50 -0.70 -17.77
CA GLN A 123 -1.51 0.60 -18.44
C GLN A 123 -1.41 0.49 -19.97
N ALA A 124 -1.29 -0.73 -20.50
CA ALA A 124 -1.05 -0.98 -21.90
C ALA A 124 -2.39 -0.93 -22.67
N ASP A 125 -2.42 -0.12 -23.73
CA ASP A 125 -3.44 -0.22 -24.75
C ASP A 125 -2.95 -1.16 -25.86
N GLU A 126 -3.85 -1.49 -26.80
CA GLU A 126 -3.55 -2.32 -27.96
C GLU A 126 -2.30 -1.84 -28.72
N GLN A 127 -2.16 -0.51 -28.91
CA GLN A 127 -1.03 0.07 -29.65
C GLN A 127 0.32 -0.14 -28.94
N LYS A 128 0.35 -0.02 -27.61
CA LYS A 128 1.55 -0.31 -26.81
C LYS A 128 1.90 -1.79 -26.86
N LEU A 129 0.91 -2.68 -26.88
CA LEU A 129 1.15 -4.12 -27.00
C LEU A 129 1.71 -4.49 -28.37
N HIS A 130 1.18 -3.93 -29.47
CA HIS A 130 1.76 -4.07 -30.80
C HIS A 130 3.21 -3.55 -30.85
N ARG A 131 3.45 -2.37 -30.28
CA ARG A 131 4.81 -1.80 -30.21
C ARG A 131 5.74 -2.69 -29.41
N LEU A 132 5.26 -3.28 -28.31
CA LEU A 132 6.04 -4.22 -27.50
C LEU A 132 6.40 -5.47 -28.30
N MET A 133 5.42 -6.09 -28.96
CA MET A 133 5.64 -7.29 -29.79
C MET A 133 6.64 -7.01 -30.91
N LYS A 134 6.50 -5.88 -31.60
CA LYS A 134 7.45 -5.45 -32.63
C LYS A 134 8.85 -5.25 -32.06
N ARG A 135 8.98 -4.63 -30.89
CA ARG A 135 10.27 -4.42 -30.24
C ARG A 135 10.92 -5.75 -29.82
N ILE A 136 10.11 -6.70 -29.33
CA ILE A 136 10.56 -8.06 -29.04
C ILE A 136 11.10 -8.74 -30.31
N GLN A 137 10.36 -8.68 -31.42
CA GLN A 137 10.81 -9.22 -32.71
C GLN A 137 12.13 -8.61 -33.20
N GLU A 138 12.33 -7.30 -32.99
CA GLU A 138 13.58 -6.62 -33.37
C GLU A 138 14.79 -7.04 -32.52
N GLU A 139 14.59 -7.30 -31.23
CA GLU A 139 15.67 -7.66 -30.30
C GLU A 139 15.94 -9.18 -30.23
N TYR A 140 14.93 -10.00 -30.54
CA TYR A 140 15.02 -11.46 -30.55
C TYR A 140 16.25 -12.01 -31.29
N PRO A 141 16.53 -11.66 -32.57
CA PRO A 141 17.66 -12.23 -33.29
C PRO A 141 19.03 -11.74 -32.79
N LYS A 142 19.08 -10.70 -31.95
CA LYS A 142 20.34 -10.13 -31.43
C LYS A 142 20.78 -10.76 -30.11
N GLY A 143 19.83 -11.38 -29.40
CA GLY A 143 20.08 -12.01 -28.10
C GLY A 143 20.77 -13.37 -28.21
N ASP A 144 21.36 -13.82 -27.11
CA ASP A 144 21.72 -15.22 -26.94
C ASP A 144 20.47 -16.09 -26.71
N VAL A 145 20.65 -17.41 -26.64
CA VAL A 145 19.54 -18.37 -26.44
C VAL A 145 18.74 -18.06 -25.17
N SER A 146 19.40 -17.59 -24.11
CA SER A 146 18.74 -17.23 -22.85
C SER A 146 17.85 -16.00 -23.00
N ASN A 147 18.33 -14.96 -23.68
CA ASN A 147 17.54 -13.76 -23.97
C ASN A 147 16.38 -14.07 -24.92
N GLN A 148 16.64 -14.85 -25.96
CA GLN A 148 15.61 -15.34 -26.88
C GLN A 148 14.51 -16.10 -26.16
N PHE A 149 14.88 -16.98 -25.22
CA PHE A 149 13.92 -17.71 -24.40
C PHE A 149 13.09 -16.76 -23.53
N LEU A 150 13.70 -15.79 -22.84
CA LEU A 150 12.95 -14.84 -22.00
C LEU A 150 11.98 -13.99 -22.83
N LEU A 151 12.39 -13.54 -24.01
CA LEU A 151 11.55 -12.78 -24.92
C LEU A 151 10.35 -13.59 -25.42
N LEU A 152 10.55 -14.87 -25.75
CA LEU A 152 9.45 -15.76 -26.13
C LEU A 152 8.54 -16.09 -24.94
N ASP A 153 9.10 -16.43 -23.77
CA ASP A 153 8.31 -16.67 -22.55
C ASP A 153 7.48 -15.43 -22.19
N PHE A 154 7.97 -14.23 -22.51
CA PHE A 154 7.25 -12.98 -22.31
C PHE A 154 6.04 -12.90 -23.22
N ALA A 155 6.25 -13.10 -24.52
CA ALA A 155 5.19 -13.06 -25.51
C ALA A 155 4.09 -14.09 -25.19
N VAL A 156 4.45 -15.30 -24.76
CA VAL A 156 3.51 -16.39 -24.38
C VAL A 156 2.52 -15.95 -23.30
N ARG A 157 2.92 -15.07 -22.38
CA ARG A 157 2.09 -14.66 -21.24
C ARG A 157 1.20 -13.47 -21.52
N ILE A 158 1.40 -12.74 -22.61
CA ILE A 158 0.59 -11.56 -22.95
C ILE A 158 -0.93 -11.86 -22.90
N PRO A 159 -1.43 -12.98 -23.47
CA PRO A 159 -2.85 -13.33 -23.39
C PRO A 159 -3.39 -13.51 -21.96
N GLN A 160 -2.54 -13.85 -20.98
CA GLN A 160 -2.95 -14.01 -19.58
C GLN A 160 -3.24 -12.65 -18.92
N PHE A 161 -2.52 -11.61 -19.33
CA PHE A 161 -2.67 -10.25 -18.78
C PHE A 161 -3.55 -9.35 -19.64
N SER A 162 -3.74 -9.70 -20.91
CA SER A 162 -4.42 -8.88 -21.90
C SER A 162 -5.23 -9.75 -22.88
N PRO A 163 -6.21 -10.53 -22.38
CA PRO A 163 -6.97 -11.49 -23.20
C PRO A 163 -7.78 -10.80 -24.31
N ASP A 164 -8.23 -9.57 -24.07
CA ASP A 164 -9.05 -8.81 -25.03
C ASP A 164 -8.27 -8.47 -26.32
N TYR A 165 -6.94 -8.43 -26.25
CA TYR A 165 -6.07 -8.07 -27.38
C TYR A 165 -5.39 -9.29 -28.04
N THR A 166 -5.69 -10.51 -27.58
CA THR A 166 -5.06 -11.73 -28.12
C THR A 166 -5.29 -11.88 -29.63
N ALA A 167 -6.52 -11.62 -30.11
CA ALA A 167 -6.83 -11.71 -31.53
C ALA A 167 -6.11 -10.64 -32.37
N ALA A 168 -5.99 -9.40 -31.85
CA ALA A 168 -5.29 -8.31 -32.53
C ALA A 168 -3.80 -8.60 -32.68
N LEU A 169 -3.18 -9.19 -31.67
CA LEU A 169 -1.74 -9.50 -31.61
C LEU A 169 -1.37 -10.85 -32.24
N ALA A 170 -2.34 -11.63 -32.72
CA ALA A 170 -2.11 -12.98 -33.24
C ALA A 170 -1.11 -13.01 -34.41
N GLU A 171 -1.16 -12.01 -35.29
CA GLU A 171 -0.24 -11.90 -36.41
C GLU A 171 1.19 -11.58 -35.97
N ASP A 172 1.36 -10.71 -34.97
CA ASP A 172 2.68 -10.41 -34.40
C ASP A 172 3.27 -11.63 -33.67
N ALA A 173 2.42 -12.39 -32.97
CA ALA A 173 2.82 -13.64 -32.31
C ALA A 173 3.22 -14.71 -33.34
N ARG A 174 2.50 -14.81 -34.45
CA ARG A 174 2.82 -15.71 -35.56
C ARG A 174 4.19 -15.38 -36.15
N GLN A 175 4.43 -14.12 -36.48
CA GLN A 175 5.71 -13.65 -37.02
C GLN A 175 6.87 -13.94 -36.07
N LEU A 176 6.70 -13.69 -34.77
CA LEU A 176 7.71 -13.98 -33.76
C LEU A 176 7.99 -15.50 -33.65
N ALA A 177 6.96 -16.34 -33.67
CA ALA A 177 7.11 -17.79 -33.62
C ALA A 177 7.83 -18.35 -34.87
N GLU A 178 7.64 -17.73 -36.04
CA GLU A 178 8.31 -18.09 -37.31
C GLU A 178 9.79 -17.68 -37.35
N MET A 179 10.26 -16.80 -36.45
CA MET A 179 11.68 -16.46 -36.33
C MET A 179 12.50 -17.59 -35.68
N VAL A 180 11.86 -18.59 -35.07
CA VAL A 180 12.55 -19.73 -34.47
C VAL A 180 12.83 -20.79 -35.56
N PRO A 181 14.09 -21.07 -35.89
CA PRO A 181 14.41 -22.01 -36.96
C PRO A 181 14.03 -23.46 -36.59
N SER A 182 13.53 -24.22 -37.57
CA SER A 182 13.07 -25.61 -37.38
C SER A 182 14.17 -26.59 -36.99
N ASP A 183 15.44 -26.23 -37.14
CA ASP A 183 16.64 -26.96 -36.70
C ASP A 183 17.32 -26.31 -35.48
N GLY A 184 16.73 -25.25 -34.92
CA GLY A 184 17.24 -24.53 -33.75
C GLY A 184 17.10 -25.27 -32.41
N ASP A 185 17.47 -24.54 -31.35
CA ASP A 185 17.47 -25.02 -29.96
C ASP A 185 16.09 -25.61 -29.55
N PRO A 186 16.04 -26.83 -28.96
CA PRO A 186 14.80 -27.46 -28.52
C PRO A 186 13.98 -26.62 -27.52
N LEU A 187 14.63 -25.83 -26.66
CA LEU A 187 13.96 -24.97 -25.68
C LEU A 187 13.21 -23.83 -26.38
N LEU A 188 13.83 -23.21 -27.38
CA LEU A 188 13.21 -22.13 -28.16
C LEU A 188 12.05 -22.65 -28.99
N LYS A 189 12.16 -23.85 -29.56
CA LYS A 189 11.04 -24.53 -30.25
C LYS A 189 9.88 -24.81 -29.32
N LYS A 190 10.15 -25.33 -28.13
CA LYS A 190 9.09 -25.55 -27.14
C LYS A 190 8.36 -24.25 -26.79
N GLN A 191 9.08 -23.13 -26.70
CA GLN A 191 8.45 -21.83 -26.44
C GLN A 191 7.73 -21.25 -27.67
N SER A 192 8.20 -21.46 -28.89
CA SER A 192 7.47 -21.04 -30.09
C SER A 192 6.14 -21.79 -30.24
N ILE A 193 6.11 -23.08 -29.91
CA ILE A 193 4.87 -23.88 -29.87
C ILE A 193 3.92 -23.31 -28.81
N ARG A 194 4.39 -23.07 -27.59
CA ARG A 194 3.59 -22.45 -26.52
C ARG A 194 3.06 -21.07 -26.91
N LEU A 195 3.85 -20.30 -27.64
CA LEU A 195 3.43 -18.99 -28.13
C LEU A 195 2.28 -19.14 -29.12
N ARG A 196 2.38 -20.09 -30.05
CA ARG A 196 1.29 -20.39 -30.99
C ARG A 196 0.02 -20.82 -30.24
N GLU A 197 0.15 -21.73 -29.29
CA GLU A 197 -0.98 -22.20 -28.46
C GLU A 197 -1.64 -21.06 -27.68
N ALA A 198 -0.86 -20.19 -27.04
CA ALA A 198 -1.36 -19.08 -26.24
C ALA A 198 -2.20 -18.07 -27.07
N PHE A 199 -1.92 -17.95 -28.37
CA PHE A 199 -2.63 -17.09 -29.30
C PHE A 199 -3.63 -17.85 -30.20
N GLY A 200 -3.87 -19.14 -29.96
CA GLY A 200 -4.79 -19.96 -30.75
C GLY A 200 -4.35 -20.18 -32.21
N LEU A 201 -3.06 -20.09 -32.49
CA LEU A 201 -2.47 -20.27 -33.81
C LEU A 201 -2.24 -21.75 -34.14
N PRO A 202 -2.30 -22.15 -35.42
CA PRO A 202 -2.02 -23.53 -35.81
C PRO A 202 -0.57 -23.90 -35.53
N VAL A 203 -0.38 -25.03 -34.85
CA VAL A 203 0.93 -25.68 -34.65
C VAL A 203 1.18 -26.61 -35.83
N SER A 204 2.32 -26.48 -36.50
CA SER A 204 2.62 -27.32 -37.66
C SER A 204 2.97 -28.74 -37.19
N PRO A 205 2.39 -29.81 -37.76
CA PRO A 205 2.59 -31.19 -37.29
C PRO A 205 4.02 -31.72 -37.43
N VAL A 206 4.92 -30.97 -38.09
CA VAL A 206 6.34 -31.32 -38.26
C VAL A 206 7.16 -31.05 -36.98
N GLU A 207 6.64 -30.25 -36.04
CA GLU A 207 7.37 -29.82 -34.83
C GLU A 207 7.21 -30.78 -33.63
N TYR A 208 6.25 -31.70 -33.68
CA TYR A 208 6.17 -32.84 -32.77
C TYR A 208 6.95 -34.00 -33.40
N GLY A 209 8.21 -34.13 -33.01
CA GLY A 209 8.98 -35.33 -33.29
C GLY A 209 8.39 -36.52 -32.53
N ASP A 210 7.32 -37.12 -33.05
CA ASP A 210 7.00 -38.51 -32.77
C ASP A 210 8.05 -39.36 -33.51
N ALA A 211 9.11 -39.69 -32.79
CA ALA A 211 9.95 -40.83 -33.15
C ALA A 211 9.10 -42.10 -32.96
N PRO A 212 9.04 -43.01 -33.96
CA PRO A 212 8.38 -44.31 -33.80
C PRO A 212 9.05 -45.19 -32.74
#